data_AF-A0A1H9F5T0-F1
#
_entry.id   AF-A0A1H9F5T0-F1
#
_cell.length_a   1.000
_cell.length_b   1.000
_cell.length_c   1.000
_cell.angle_alpha   90.00
_cell.angle_beta   90.00
_cell.angle_gamma   90.00
#
_symmetry.space_group_name_H-M   'P 1'
#
loop_
_entity.id
_entity.type
_entity.pdbx_description
1 polymer ?
#
loop_
_entity_poly.entity_id
_entity_poly.type
_entity_poly.pdbx_seq_one_letter_code
_entity_poly.pdbx_strand_id
1 'polypeptide(L)'
;MDWMNGFALDGLSITLIALGILALLVLFAGAKTVPQGYNFTIERFGKYTRTLKPGLNLIVPFIDGVGKKINVMEQVLDVPHQEVITRDNASITANGVTFYQILDAAAAAYEVSDLQNAILNLTMTNIRTVMGSMDLDELLSNRDEINHRLLKVVDTAVSPWGVKITRIEIKDIDPPKDLVDSMGRQMKAEREKRAAILEAEGRRQSAILQAEGAKQAQVLEAEGRKEAAFRDAEARERSAEAEARATTMVSEAIASGSVQAINYFVANNYIEALGKIATSPNQKVLMLPVEAASVIGSIGGIAEIAREAFGGSGPSVPVRPGRPPSAGQS
;
A
#
# COMPACT_ATOMS: atom_id res chain seq x y z
N MET A 1 17.07 69.90 73.13
CA MET A 1 18.33 69.38 73.68
C MET A 1 17.96 68.11 74.44
N ASP A 2 18.14 66.89 73.93
CA ASP A 2 18.97 66.41 72.81
C ASP A 2 18.31 65.26 72.05
N TRP A 3 17.75 65.54 70.86
CA TRP A 3 17.14 64.52 69.99
C TRP A 3 17.52 64.67 68.51
N MET A 4 18.53 65.51 68.21
CA MET A 4 19.01 65.80 66.85
C MET A 4 20.45 65.36 66.57
N ASN A 5 21.17 64.80 67.56
CA ASN A 5 22.56 64.34 67.42
C ASN A 5 22.69 62.82 67.18
N GLY A 6 21.66 62.19 66.60
CA GLY A 6 21.62 60.74 66.35
C GLY A 6 22.40 60.24 65.12
N PHE A 7 23.00 61.14 64.33
CA PHE A 7 23.68 60.81 63.06
C PHE A 7 25.07 61.46 62.93
N ALA A 8 25.82 61.54 64.03
CA ALA A 8 27.27 61.73 63.93
C ALA A 8 27.88 60.44 63.38
N LEU A 9 28.18 60.41 62.07
CA LEU A 9 28.95 59.32 61.46
C LEU A 9 30.39 59.39 62.00
N ASP A 10 30.67 58.56 63.00
CA ASP A 10 32.02 58.37 63.54
C ASP A 10 32.97 57.86 62.45
N GLY A 11 34.28 58.08 62.60
CA GLY A 11 35.29 57.61 61.63
C GLY A 11 35.22 56.11 61.40
N LEU A 12 34.84 55.35 62.44
CA LEU A 12 34.55 53.91 62.35
C LEU A 12 33.29 53.63 61.51
N SER A 13 32.21 54.41 61.66
CA SER A 13 30.99 54.31 60.83
C SER A 13 31.29 54.58 59.35
N ILE A 14 32.07 55.64 59.04
CA ILE A 14 32.46 55.97 57.67
C ILE A 14 33.29 54.83 57.05
N THR A 15 34.24 54.27 57.82
CA THR A 15 35.09 53.15 57.36
C THR A 15 34.26 51.89 57.09
N LEU A 16 33.31 51.55 57.96
CA LEU A 16 32.40 50.42 57.77
C LEU A 16 31.48 50.60 56.55
N ILE A 17 30.97 51.81 56.32
CA ILE A 17 30.16 52.14 55.12
C ILE A 17 31.02 52.00 53.85
N ALA A 18 32.23 52.54 53.84
CA ALA A 18 33.15 52.43 52.70
C ALA A 18 33.52 50.97 52.40
N LEU A 19 33.80 50.16 53.43
CA LEU A 19 34.10 48.74 53.27
C LEU A 19 32.87 47.94 52.80
N GLY A 20 31.67 48.30 53.28
CA GLY A 20 30.40 47.73 52.80
C GLY A 20 30.14 48.03 51.33
N ILE A 21 30.35 49.29 50.89
CA ILE A 21 30.26 49.69 49.48
C ILE A 21 31.29 48.95 48.63
N LEU A 22 32.54 48.84 49.10
CA LEU A 22 33.59 48.09 48.41
C LEU A 22 33.24 46.61 48.23
N ALA A 23 32.76 45.95 49.29
CA ALA A 23 32.31 44.56 49.23
C ALA A 23 31.14 44.38 48.24
N LEU A 24 30.20 45.32 48.23
CA LEU A 24 29.06 45.32 47.32
C LEU A 24 29.51 45.51 45.85
N LEU A 25 30.42 46.45 45.58
CA LEU A 25 31.04 46.62 44.26
C LEU A 25 31.81 45.37 43.80
N VAL A 26 32.55 44.71 44.69
CA VAL A 26 33.26 43.45 44.38
C VAL A 26 32.28 42.32 44.05
N LEU A 27 31.18 42.19 44.78
CA LEU A 27 30.13 41.20 44.48
C LEU A 27 29.45 41.47 43.12
N PHE A 28 29.09 42.71 42.82
CA PHE A 28 28.53 43.08 41.52
C PHE A 28 29.53 42.92 40.36
N ALA A 29 30.82 43.19 40.58
CA ALA A 29 31.86 42.98 39.57
C ALA A 29 32.10 41.49 39.28
N GLY A 30 32.04 40.65 40.32
CA GLY A 30 32.16 39.19 40.23
C GLY A 30 30.92 38.49 39.66
N ALA A 31 29.74 39.10 39.72
CA ALA A 31 28.52 38.56 39.14
C ALA A 31 28.60 38.54 37.60
N LYS A 32 28.45 37.36 37.00
CA LYS A 32 28.40 37.16 35.55
C LYS A 32 27.23 36.25 35.18
N THR A 33 26.36 36.75 34.32
CA THR A 33 25.26 35.98 33.75
C THR A 33 25.70 35.35 32.43
N VAL A 34 25.53 34.03 32.31
CA VAL A 34 25.77 33.28 31.07
C VAL A 34 24.42 33.02 30.39
N PRO A 35 24.24 33.40 29.11
CA PRO A 35 23.02 33.11 28.37
C PRO A 35 22.74 31.60 28.23
N GLN A 36 21.46 31.24 28.03
CA GLN A 36 21.11 29.87 27.64
C GLN A 36 21.73 29.52 26.28
N GLY A 37 22.12 28.26 26.11
CA GLY A 37 22.82 27.79 24.91
C GLY A 37 24.31 28.15 24.84
N TYR A 38 24.88 28.84 25.84
CA TYR A 38 26.30 29.17 25.90
C TYR A 38 26.97 28.65 27.17
N ASN A 39 28.25 28.29 27.03
CA ASN A 39 29.16 28.01 28.13
C ASN A 39 30.37 28.95 28.01
N PHE A 40 30.78 29.58 29.12
CA PHE A 40 31.93 30.50 29.13
C PHE A 40 33.10 29.85 29.88
N THR A 41 34.26 29.73 29.25
CA THR A 41 35.48 29.27 29.94
C THR A 41 36.05 30.38 30.81
N ILE A 42 36.57 30.02 32.00
CA ILE A 42 37.23 30.95 32.92
C ILE A 42 38.72 30.64 32.98
N GLU A 43 39.51 31.69 32.80
CA GLU A 43 40.96 31.67 32.86
C GLU A 43 41.43 32.48 34.07
N ARG A 44 42.41 31.95 34.80
CA ARG A 44 43.10 32.66 35.87
C ARG A 44 44.55 32.81 35.46
N PHE A 45 44.99 34.04 35.24
CA PHE A 45 46.32 34.35 34.68
C PHE A 45 46.65 33.53 33.41
N GLY A 46 45.66 33.36 32.51
CA GLY A 46 45.79 32.58 31.27
C GLY A 46 45.67 31.06 31.42
N LYS A 47 45.51 30.52 32.63
CA LYS A 47 45.27 29.09 32.86
C LYS A 47 43.77 28.80 33.00
N TYR A 48 43.24 27.89 32.18
CA TYR A 48 41.87 27.39 32.36
C TYR A 48 41.65 26.84 33.78
N THR A 49 40.53 27.25 34.40
CA THR A 49 40.17 26.87 35.77
C THR A 49 38.83 26.13 35.84
N ARG A 50 37.79 26.66 35.16
CA ARG A 50 36.43 26.08 35.15
C ARG A 50 35.59 26.66 34.03
N THR A 51 34.50 25.98 33.67
CA THR A 51 33.49 26.45 32.72
C THR A 51 32.23 26.88 33.46
N LEU A 52 31.72 28.08 33.15
CA LEU A 52 30.44 28.58 33.62
C LEU A 52 29.31 28.07 32.72
N LYS A 53 28.28 27.49 33.35
CA LYS A 53 27.03 27.05 32.70
C LYS A 53 26.00 28.19 32.68
N PRO A 54 24.94 28.11 31.85
CA PRO A 54 23.87 29.11 31.81
C PRO A 54 23.30 29.49 33.19
N GLY A 55 23.02 30.78 33.38
CA GLY A 55 22.53 31.34 34.64
C GLY A 55 23.51 32.32 35.30
N LEU A 56 23.21 32.69 36.54
CA LEU A 56 24.03 33.61 37.34
C LEU A 56 25.19 32.85 37.99
N ASN A 57 26.41 33.28 37.69
CA ASN A 57 27.65 32.71 38.20
C ASN A 57 28.47 33.79 38.93
N LEU A 58 29.29 33.38 39.91
CA LEU A 58 30.20 34.27 40.64
C LEU A 58 31.66 33.90 40.34
N ILE A 59 32.40 34.86 39.78
CA ILE A 59 33.85 34.79 39.55
C ILE A 59 34.58 35.72 40.52
N VAL A 60 35.86 35.46 40.77
CA VAL A 60 36.69 36.38 41.58
C VAL A 60 37.12 37.54 40.67
N PRO A 61 36.58 38.77 40.84
CA PRO A 61 36.95 39.88 39.96
C PRO A 61 38.45 40.18 40.06
N PHE A 62 39.00 40.80 39.01
CA PHE A 62 40.42 41.12 38.83
C PHE A 62 41.38 39.92 38.68
N ILE A 63 41.00 38.72 39.14
CA ILE A 63 41.82 37.49 39.06
C ILE A 63 41.30 36.52 37.99
N ASP A 64 39.98 36.28 37.98
CA ASP A 64 39.31 35.40 37.01
C ASP A 64 38.85 36.23 35.79
N GLY A 65 39.34 35.87 34.61
CA GLY A 65 38.91 36.42 33.31
C GLY A 65 37.92 35.48 32.61
N VAL A 66 37.01 36.05 31.81
CA VAL A 66 36.21 35.28 30.85
C VAL A 66 37.04 35.07 29.60
N GLY A 67 37.35 33.81 29.30
CA GLY A 67 38.08 33.39 28.11
C GLY A 67 37.16 33.26 26.89
N LYS A 68 36.98 32.04 26.39
CA LYS A 68 36.14 31.73 25.24
C LYS A 68 34.65 31.65 25.62
N LYS A 69 33.79 32.18 24.75
CA LYS A 69 32.34 32.05 24.82
C LYS A 69 31.93 31.02 23.77
N ILE A 70 31.57 29.82 24.22
CA ILE A 70 31.32 28.67 23.36
C ILE A 70 29.81 28.45 23.27
N ASN A 71 29.30 28.31 22.04
CA ASN A 71 27.92 27.90 21.78
C ASN A 71 27.82 26.37 21.95
N VAL A 72 26.87 25.90 22.77
CA VAL A 72 26.61 24.47 23.00
C VAL A 72 25.31 23.98 22.38
N MET A 73 24.64 24.83 21.59
CA MET A 73 23.55 24.42 20.70
C MET A 73 24.12 23.62 19.52
N GLU A 74 23.27 22.85 18.85
CA GLU A 74 23.63 22.21 17.58
C GLU A 74 23.94 23.29 16.53
N GLN A 75 25.01 23.09 15.77
CA GLN A 75 25.49 23.97 14.72
C GLN A 75 25.62 23.18 13.41
N VAL A 76 25.31 23.84 12.30
CA VAL A 76 25.55 23.30 10.94
C VAL A 76 26.83 23.88 10.36
N LEU A 77 27.57 23.04 9.66
CA LEU A 77 28.77 23.38 8.90
C LEU A 77 28.60 22.87 7.47
N ASP A 78 28.51 23.80 6.51
CA ASP A 78 28.48 23.47 5.09
C ASP A 78 29.85 22.98 4.62
N VAL A 79 29.89 21.78 4.04
CA VAL A 79 31.10 21.19 3.48
C VAL A 79 31.18 21.56 1.99
N PRO A 80 32.22 22.30 1.55
CA PRO A 80 32.33 22.73 0.16
C PRO A 80 32.56 21.53 -0.77
N HIS A 81 32.17 21.70 -2.04
CA HIS A 81 32.36 20.73 -3.12
C HIS A 81 33.79 20.15 -3.14
N GLN A 82 33.89 18.83 -2.99
CA GLN A 82 35.12 18.06 -3.09
C GLN A 82 35.13 17.27 -4.39
N GLU A 83 36.22 17.40 -5.15
CA GLU A 83 36.52 16.46 -6.23
C GLU A 83 37.10 15.16 -5.62
N VAL A 84 36.51 14.03 -6.01
CA VAL A 84 36.88 12.68 -5.57
C VAL A 84 36.86 11.74 -6.78
N ILE A 85 37.83 10.85 -6.87
CA ILE A 85 37.83 9.74 -7.83
C ILE A 85 37.33 8.50 -7.10
N THR A 86 36.29 7.86 -7.63
CA THR A 86 35.68 6.64 -7.11
C THR A 86 36.55 5.40 -7.38
N ARG A 87 36.21 4.26 -6.77
CA ARG A 87 36.94 2.99 -6.97
C ARG A 87 36.90 2.50 -8.42
N ASP A 88 35.81 2.76 -9.14
CA ASP A 88 35.60 2.50 -10.57
C ASP A 88 36.15 3.62 -11.50
N ASN A 89 36.98 4.52 -10.96
CA ASN A 89 37.69 5.57 -11.71
C ASN A 89 36.76 6.60 -12.39
N ALA A 90 35.60 6.88 -11.80
CA ALA A 90 34.81 8.07 -12.13
C ALA A 90 35.31 9.25 -11.29
N SER A 91 35.61 10.40 -11.92
CA SER A 91 35.69 11.66 -11.17
C SER A 91 34.26 12.10 -10.85
N ILE A 92 34.00 12.46 -9.59
CA ILE A 92 32.75 13.05 -9.13
C ILE A 92 33.03 14.28 -8.28
N THR A 93 32.07 15.20 -8.25
CA THR A 93 32.03 16.26 -7.24
C THR A 93 30.99 15.92 -6.19
N ALA A 94 31.32 16.04 -4.90
CA ALA A 94 30.37 15.83 -3.82
C ALA A 94 30.42 16.96 -2.79
N ASN A 95 29.27 17.35 -2.24
CA ASN A 95 29.16 18.31 -1.15
C ASN A 95 28.28 17.73 -0.02
N GLY A 96 28.20 18.43 1.10
CA GLY A 96 27.37 17.96 2.22
C GLY A 96 27.28 18.96 3.36
N VAL A 97 26.62 18.54 4.42
CA VAL A 97 26.46 19.31 5.66
C VAL A 97 26.80 18.44 6.87
N THR A 98 27.53 19.02 7.82
CA THR A 98 27.86 18.38 9.10
C THR A 98 27.16 19.11 10.23
N PHE A 99 26.37 18.38 11.01
CA PHE A 99 25.74 18.87 12.23
C PHE A 99 26.58 18.41 13.42
N TYR A 100 26.99 19.37 14.25
CA TYR A 100 27.82 19.11 15.41
C TYR A 100 27.31 19.87 16.64
N GLN A 101 27.58 19.33 17.83
CA GLN A 101 27.28 19.95 19.10
C GLN A 101 28.50 19.90 20.01
N ILE A 102 28.78 20.99 20.71
CA ILE A 102 29.86 21.05 21.69
C ILE A 102 29.34 20.55 23.05
N LEU A 103 29.88 19.43 23.52
CA LEU A 103 29.56 18.84 24.83
C LEU A 103 30.47 19.38 25.94
N ASP A 104 31.78 19.50 25.66
CA ASP A 104 32.74 20.14 26.55
C ASP A 104 33.33 21.41 25.93
N ALA A 105 32.91 22.55 26.47
CA ALA A 105 33.37 23.87 26.06
C ALA A 105 34.83 24.17 26.46
N ALA A 106 35.42 23.43 27.42
CA ALA A 106 36.83 23.59 27.75
C ALA A 106 37.69 22.89 26.69
N ALA A 107 37.40 21.62 26.40
CA ALA A 107 38.10 20.87 25.36
C ALA A 107 37.99 21.58 23.99
N ALA A 108 36.78 21.99 23.61
CA ALA A 108 36.53 22.71 22.36
C ALA A 108 37.21 24.09 22.26
N ALA A 109 37.61 24.69 23.39
CA ALA A 109 38.28 25.98 23.44
C ALA A 109 39.81 25.90 23.39
N TYR A 110 40.41 24.78 23.82
CA TYR A 110 41.85 24.68 24.08
C TYR A 110 42.55 23.46 23.46
N GLU A 111 41.86 22.35 23.14
CA GLU A 111 42.47 21.15 22.54
C GLU A 111 42.69 21.29 21.03
N VAL A 112 42.00 22.23 20.37
CA VAL A 112 42.14 22.49 18.94
C VAL A 112 42.00 23.98 18.63
N SER A 113 42.91 24.49 17.80
CA SER A 113 42.80 25.83 17.23
C SER A 113 41.89 25.80 16.01
N ASP A 114 40.98 26.77 15.90
CA ASP A 114 40.02 26.87 14.79
C ASP A 114 39.19 25.59 14.58
N LEU A 115 38.40 25.25 15.61
CA LEU A 115 37.57 24.05 15.67
C LEU A 115 36.70 23.83 14.41
N GLN A 116 36.10 24.89 13.86
CA GLN A 116 35.21 24.76 12.70
C GLN A 116 35.99 24.32 11.45
N ASN A 117 37.14 24.93 11.19
CA ASN A 117 38.03 24.53 10.10
C ASN A 117 38.63 23.13 10.34
N ALA A 118 38.95 22.78 11.59
CA ALA A 118 39.43 21.44 11.93
C ALA A 118 38.39 20.35 11.64
N ILE A 119 37.12 20.57 12.01
CA ILE A 119 35.99 19.70 11.66
C ILE A 119 35.80 19.66 10.14
N LEU A 120 35.83 20.81 9.45
CA LEU A 120 35.71 20.91 7.99
C LEU A 120 36.75 20.04 7.28
N ASN A 121 38.02 20.18 7.65
CA ASN A 121 39.13 19.44 7.04
C ASN A 121 39.06 17.93 7.31
N LEU A 122 38.66 17.52 8.52
CA LEU A 122 38.39 16.12 8.82
C LEU A 122 37.24 15.58 7.97
N THR A 123 36.12 16.31 7.85
CA THR A 123 34.99 15.87 7.05
C THR A 123 35.35 15.77 5.56
N MET A 124 35.99 16.77 4.97
CA MET A 124 36.43 16.74 3.57
C MET A 124 37.37 15.57 3.27
N THR A 125 38.33 15.31 4.17
CA THR A 125 39.27 14.19 4.06
C THR A 125 38.52 12.85 4.12
N ASN A 126 37.58 12.69 5.06
CA ASN A 126 36.81 11.45 5.21
C ASN A 126 35.79 11.23 4.08
N ILE A 127 35.17 12.29 3.54
CA ILE A 127 34.34 12.21 2.32
C ILE A 127 35.17 11.64 1.18
N ARG A 128 36.37 12.19 0.93
CA ARG A 128 37.28 11.68 -0.11
C ARG A 128 37.67 10.22 0.14
N THR A 129 37.98 9.83 1.37
CA THR A 129 38.39 8.45 1.72
C THR A 129 37.24 7.45 1.61
N VAL A 130 36.03 7.79 2.06
CA VAL A 130 34.86 6.90 1.96
C VAL A 130 34.43 6.76 0.52
N MET A 131 34.24 7.88 -0.19
CA MET A 131 33.77 7.86 -1.59
C MET A 131 34.80 7.24 -2.55
N GLY A 132 36.10 7.46 -2.34
CA GLY A 132 37.14 6.80 -3.12
C GLY A 132 37.28 5.29 -2.86
N SER A 133 36.58 4.75 -1.87
CA SER A 133 36.54 3.29 -1.60
C SER A 133 35.31 2.57 -2.17
N MET A 134 34.37 3.30 -2.76
CA MET A 134 33.08 2.83 -3.26
C MET A 134 32.99 3.05 -4.78
N ASP A 135 32.13 2.28 -5.45
CA ASP A 135 31.84 2.49 -6.88
C ASP A 135 30.76 3.57 -7.08
N LEU A 136 30.68 4.18 -8.27
CA LEU A 136 29.71 5.25 -8.53
C LEU A 136 28.25 4.83 -8.30
N ASP A 137 27.87 3.62 -8.71
CA ASP A 137 26.49 3.11 -8.54
C ASP A 137 26.12 2.93 -7.06
N GLU A 138 27.08 2.50 -6.24
CA GLU A 138 26.95 2.37 -4.78
C GLU A 138 26.79 3.75 -4.14
N LEU A 139 27.54 4.76 -4.60
CA LEU A 139 27.44 6.13 -4.12
C LEU A 139 26.10 6.81 -4.45
N LEU A 140 25.52 6.50 -5.61
CA LEU A 140 24.21 7.02 -6.01
C LEU A 140 23.07 6.30 -5.30
N SER A 141 23.22 5.02 -4.98
CA SER A 141 22.16 4.16 -4.40
C SER A 141 22.14 4.13 -2.86
N ASN A 142 23.30 4.10 -2.20
CA ASN A 142 23.43 3.78 -0.77
C ASN A 142 23.80 5.00 0.10
N ARG A 143 23.09 6.13 -0.06
CA ARG A 143 23.38 7.38 0.67
C ARG A 143 23.41 7.22 2.20
N ASP A 144 22.54 6.38 2.76
CA ASP A 144 22.48 6.15 4.22
C ASP A 144 23.72 5.45 4.77
N GLU A 145 24.32 4.54 4.00
CA GLU A 145 25.55 3.84 4.37
C GLU A 145 26.75 4.80 4.38
N ILE A 146 26.83 5.70 3.39
CA ILE A 146 27.83 6.77 3.33
C ILE A 146 27.72 7.66 4.56
N ASN A 147 26.50 8.16 4.84
CA ASN A 147 26.22 9.02 5.98
C ASN A 147 26.61 8.36 7.32
N HIS A 148 26.25 7.09 7.52
CA HIS A 148 26.60 6.33 8.72
C HIS A 148 28.12 6.08 8.84
N ARG A 149 28.80 5.73 7.74
CA ARG A 149 30.25 5.49 7.74
C ARG A 149 31.04 6.78 7.99
N LEU A 150 30.62 7.91 7.41
CA LEU A 150 31.20 9.22 7.68
C LEU A 150 30.97 9.64 9.13
N LEU A 151 29.73 9.55 9.63
CA LEU A 151 29.39 9.86 11.02
C LEU A 151 30.30 9.10 11.99
N LYS A 152 30.44 7.78 11.83
CA LYS A 152 31.26 6.94 12.71
C LYS A 152 32.73 7.37 12.74
N VAL A 153 33.33 7.67 11.59
CA VAL A 153 34.76 8.00 11.53
C VAL A 153 35.03 9.43 12.01
N VAL A 154 34.22 10.41 11.58
CA VAL A 154 34.41 11.82 11.97
C VAL A 154 34.09 12.02 13.46
N ASP A 155 33.01 11.43 13.99
CA ASP A 155 32.65 11.52 15.42
C ASP A 155 33.74 10.96 16.34
N THR A 156 34.35 9.82 15.96
CA THR A 156 35.48 9.24 16.68
C THR A 156 36.69 10.18 16.68
N ALA A 157 36.95 10.88 15.56
CA ALA A 157 38.09 11.78 15.41
C ALA A 157 37.92 13.12 16.17
N VAL A 158 36.69 13.65 16.28
CA VAL A 158 36.44 14.94 16.97
C VAL A 158 36.11 14.80 18.46
N SER A 159 35.82 13.58 18.94
CA SER A 159 35.53 13.30 20.35
C SER A 159 36.55 13.86 21.35
N PRO A 160 37.89 13.82 21.09
CA PRO A 160 38.89 14.44 21.98
C PRO A 160 38.75 15.96 22.13
N TRP A 161 38.13 16.64 21.15
CA TRP A 161 37.90 18.09 21.19
C TRP A 161 36.61 18.47 21.94
N GLY A 162 35.96 17.53 22.63
CA GLY A 162 34.69 17.78 23.33
C GLY A 162 33.50 18.00 22.40
N VAL A 163 33.62 17.61 21.13
CA VAL A 163 32.57 17.75 20.11
C VAL A 163 31.92 16.40 19.84
N LYS A 164 30.59 16.44 19.67
CA LYS A 164 29.79 15.33 19.16
C LYS A 164 29.32 15.66 17.75
N ILE A 165 29.50 14.76 16.79
CA ILE A 165 28.79 14.87 15.50
C ILE A 165 27.42 14.24 15.68
N THR A 166 26.37 14.98 15.36
CA THR A 166 24.99 14.51 15.49
C THR A 166 24.49 13.90 14.19
N ARG A 167 24.83 14.51 13.04
CA ARG A 167 24.44 14.05 11.70
C ARG A 167 25.46 14.51 10.64
N ILE A 168 25.70 13.68 9.63
CA ILE A 168 26.37 14.08 8.38
C ILE A 168 25.43 13.71 7.25
N GLU A 169 25.20 14.62 6.31
CA GLU A 169 24.41 14.37 5.10
C GLU A 169 25.22 14.76 3.88
N ILE A 170 25.36 13.82 2.94
CA ILE A 170 25.72 14.13 1.57
C ILE A 170 24.50 14.76 0.87
N LYS A 171 24.69 15.98 0.35
CA LYS A 171 23.63 16.76 -0.27
C LYS A 171 23.56 16.45 -1.77
N ASP A 172 24.60 16.82 -2.51
CA ASP A 172 24.72 16.64 -3.95
C ASP A 172 25.89 15.69 -4.28
N ILE A 173 25.71 14.83 -5.29
CA ILE A 173 26.76 13.99 -5.90
C ILE A 173 26.63 14.20 -7.41
N ASP A 174 27.58 14.92 -7.99
CA ASP A 174 27.59 15.36 -9.38
C ASP A 174 28.67 14.62 -10.19
N PRO A 175 28.32 13.51 -10.86
CA PRO A 175 29.16 12.88 -11.87
C PRO A 175 29.17 13.68 -13.20
N PRO A 176 30.22 13.51 -14.03
CA PRO A 176 30.33 14.17 -15.34
C PRO A 176 29.22 13.72 -16.28
N LYS A 177 28.69 14.66 -17.06
CA LYS A 177 27.52 14.46 -17.93
C LYS A 177 27.69 13.30 -18.91
N ASP A 178 28.87 13.17 -19.51
CA ASP A 178 29.18 12.10 -20.48
C ASP A 178 29.01 10.69 -19.88
N LEU A 179 29.29 10.54 -18.58
CA LEU A 179 29.11 9.29 -17.84
C LEU A 179 27.63 9.06 -17.50
N VAL A 180 26.91 10.10 -17.06
CA VAL A 180 25.46 10.04 -16.81
C VAL A 180 24.69 9.67 -18.08
N ASP A 181 25.02 10.27 -19.21
CA ASP A 181 24.38 9.99 -20.51
C ASP A 181 24.70 8.58 -21.02
N SER A 182 25.88 8.04 -20.69
CA SER A 182 26.28 6.68 -21.06
C SER A 182 25.64 5.64 -20.15
N MET A 183 25.64 5.85 -18.83
CA MET A 183 24.90 5.04 -17.86
C MET A 183 23.38 5.08 -18.13
N GLY A 184 22.82 6.24 -18.47
CA GLY A 184 21.41 6.40 -18.81
C GLY A 184 21.01 5.57 -20.05
N ARG A 185 21.85 5.56 -21.09
CA ARG A 185 21.67 4.68 -22.26
C ARG A 185 21.78 3.20 -21.90
N GLN A 186 22.77 2.82 -21.10
CA GLN A 186 22.98 1.44 -20.64
C GLN A 186 21.81 0.93 -19.78
N MET A 187 21.41 1.69 -18.75
CA MET A 187 20.27 1.37 -17.88
C MET A 187 18.97 1.28 -18.67
N LYS A 188 18.74 2.16 -19.65
CA LYS A 188 17.57 2.08 -20.53
C LYS A 188 17.57 0.76 -21.33
N ALA A 189 18.67 0.44 -22.00
CA ALA A 189 18.80 -0.79 -22.79
C ALA A 189 18.63 -2.05 -21.91
N GLU A 190 19.16 -2.05 -20.68
CA GLU A 190 18.99 -3.16 -19.75
C GLU A 190 17.55 -3.28 -19.23
N ARG A 191 16.89 -2.15 -18.90
CA ARG A 191 15.47 -2.15 -18.52
C ARG A 191 14.58 -2.64 -19.67
N GLU A 192 14.83 -2.20 -20.90
CA GLU A 192 14.13 -2.68 -22.10
C GLU A 192 14.34 -4.18 -22.33
N LYS A 193 15.59 -4.68 -22.18
CA LYS A 193 15.90 -6.12 -22.24
C LYS A 193 15.15 -6.91 -21.16
N ARG A 194 15.18 -6.45 -19.89
CA ARG A 194 14.48 -7.11 -18.77
C ARG A 194 12.96 -7.10 -18.99
N ALA A 195 12.39 -6.00 -19.47
CA ALA A 195 10.97 -5.90 -19.80
C ALA A 195 10.56 -6.88 -20.93
N ALA A 196 11.35 -6.96 -22.00
CA ALA A 196 11.10 -7.88 -23.11
C ALA A 196 11.19 -9.37 -22.69
N ILE A 197 12.12 -9.72 -21.79
CA ILE A 197 12.22 -11.08 -21.21
C ILE A 197 10.97 -11.37 -20.37
N LEU A 198 10.60 -10.47 -19.45
CA LEU A 198 9.44 -10.64 -18.57
C LEU A 198 8.13 -10.74 -19.37
N GLU A 199 7.99 -9.97 -20.46
CA GLU A 199 6.85 -10.07 -21.36
C GLU A 199 6.82 -11.40 -22.12
N ALA A 200 7.98 -11.88 -22.62
CA ALA A 200 8.07 -13.17 -23.29
C ALA A 200 7.74 -14.34 -22.33
N GLU A 201 8.22 -14.28 -21.09
CA GLU A 201 7.88 -15.24 -20.03
C GLU A 201 6.39 -15.18 -19.67
N GLY A 202 5.82 -13.99 -19.52
CA GLY A 202 4.39 -13.79 -19.28
C GLY A 202 3.51 -14.33 -20.41
N ARG A 203 3.86 -14.08 -21.67
CA ARG A 203 3.18 -14.64 -22.85
C ARG A 203 3.27 -16.18 -22.88
N ARG A 204 4.46 -16.74 -22.60
CA ARG A 204 4.66 -18.20 -22.51
C ARG A 204 3.80 -18.82 -21.41
N GLN A 205 3.80 -18.23 -20.21
CA GLN A 205 3.03 -18.73 -19.08
C GLN A 205 1.52 -18.63 -19.35
N SER A 206 1.06 -17.53 -19.94
CA SER A 206 -0.35 -17.37 -20.35
C SER A 206 -0.77 -18.42 -21.37
N ALA A 207 0.06 -18.70 -22.38
CA ALA A 207 -0.21 -19.74 -23.38
C ALA A 207 -0.28 -21.15 -22.78
N ILE A 208 0.61 -21.47 -21.83
CA ILE A 208 0.58 -22.75 -21.09
C ILE A 208 -0.74 -22.87 -20.30
N LEU A 209 -1.09 -21.86 -19.51
CA LEU A 209 -2.32 -21.86 -18.69
C LEU A 209 -3.58 -21.96 -19.56
N GLN A 210 -3.62 -21.32 -20.73
CA GLN A 210 -4.73 -21.45 -21.68
C GLN A 210 -4.81 -22.87 -22.28
N ALA A 211 -3.68 -23.48 -22.65
CA ALA A 211 -3.66 -24.83 -23.19
C ALA A 211 -4.04 -25.90 -22.13
N GLU A 212 -3.58 -25.73 -20.89
CA GLU A 212 -3.97 -26.57 -19.75
C GLU A 212 -5.46 -26.42 -19.44
N GLY A 213 -5.97 -25.19 -19.38
CA GLY A 213 -7.40 -24.92 -19.21
C GLY A 213 -8.27 -25.52 -20.31
N ALA A 214 -7.85 -25.41 -21.57
CA ALA A 214 -8.57 -26.00 -22.71
C ALA A 214 -8.55 -27.53 -22.67
N LYS A 215 -7.40 -28.15 -22.36
CA LYS A 215 -7.29 -29.60 -22.15
C LYS A 215 -8.22 -30.07 -21.02
N GLN A 216 -8.22 -29.37 -19.89
CA GLN A 216 -9.02 -29.76 -18.73
C GLN A 216 -10.52 -29.56 -18.98
N ALA A 217 -10.92 -28.51 -19.70
CA ALA A 217 -12.29 -28.32 -20.16
C ALA A 217 -12.75 -29.46 -21.08
N GLN A 218 -11.93 -29.89 -22.04
CA GLN A 218 -12.25 -31.03 -22.93
C GLN A 218 -12.39 -32.36 -22.18
N VAL A 219 -11.54 -32.60 -21.17
CA VAL A 219 -11.65 -33.79 -20.30
C VAL A 219 -12.96 -33.76 -19.52
N LEU A 220 -13.27 -32.65 -18.85
CA LEU A 220 -14.51 -32.48 -18.08
C LEU A 220 -15.77 -32.59 -18.97
N GLU A 221 -15.73 -32.10 -20.21
CA GLU A 221 -16.83 -32.25 -21.18
C GLU A 221 -16.98 -33.72 -21.65
N ALA A 222 -15.87 -34.45 -21.85
CA ALA A 222 -15.91 -35.86 -22.19
C ALA A 222 -16.43 -36.73 -21.03
N GLU A 223 -16.00 -36.45 -19.80
CA GLU A 223 -16.49 -37.10 -18.59
C GLU A 223 -17.97 -36.79 -18.35
N GLY A 224 -18.38 -35.53 -18.45
CA GLY A 224 -19.78 -35.12 -18.33
C GLY A 224 -20.69 -35.77 -19.37
N ARG A 225 -20.26 -35.88 -20.63
CA ARG A 225 -21.00 -36.62 -21.68
C ARG A 225 -21.09 -38.12 -21.39
N LYS A 226 -20.01 -38.74 -20.92
CA LYS A 226 -20.00 -40.15 -20.53
C LYS A 226 -20.98 -40.41 -19.38
N GLU A 227 -20.97 -39.56 -18.35
CA GLU A 227 -21.86 -39.73 -17.19
C GLU A 227 -23.32 -39.45 -17.55
N ALA A 228 -23.61 -38.43 -18.37
CA ALA A 228 -24.95 -38.19 -18.90
C ALA A 228 -25.46 -39.40 -19.70
N ALA A 229 -24.66 -39.94 -20.63
CA ALA A 229 -25.03 -41.12 -21.41
C ALA A 229 -25.24 -42.37 -20.55
N PHE A 230 -24.45 -42.54 -19.47
CA PHE A 230 -24.63 -43.63 -18.51
C PHE A 230 -25.95 -43.50 -17.74
N ARG A 231 -26.23 -42.30 -17.20
CA ARG A 231 -27.49 -42.03 -16.46
C ARG A 231 -28.72 -42.15 -17.38
N ASP A 232 -28.64 -41.74 -18.64
CA ASP A 232 -29.70 -41.95 -19.64
C ASP A 232 -29.94 -43.44 -19.94
N ALA A 233 -28.88 -44.24 -20.05
CA ALA A 233 -28.98 -45.68 -20.24
C ALA A 233 -29.61 -46.37 -19.01
N GLU A 234 -29.15 -46.02 -17.81
CA GLU A 234 -29.67 -46.52 -16.54
C GLU A 234 -31.14 -46.10 -16.31
N ALA A 235 -31.52 -44.89 -16.73
CA ALA A 235 -32.91 -44.44 -16.71
C ALA A 235 -33.79 -45.25 -17.67
N ARG A 236 -33.30 -45.55 -18.88
CA ARG A 236 -34.00 -46.41 -19.85
C ARG A 236 -34.16 -47.84 -19.33
N GLU A 237 -33.09 -48.45 -18.82
CA GLU A 237 -33.11 -49.80 -18.23
C GLU A 237 -34.11 -49.87 -17.07
N ARG A 238 -34.04 -48.93 -16.13
CA ARG A 238 -34.99 -48.82 -15.01
C ARG A 238 -36.44 -48.61 -15.49
N SER A 239 -36.66 -47.84 -16.55
CA SER A 239 -38.00 -47.66 -17.13
C SER A 239 -38.53 -48.93 -17.80
N ALA A 240 -37.67 -49.67 -18.53
CA ALA A 240 -38.02 -50.93 -19.17
C ALA A 240 -38.26 -52.04 -18.14
N GLU A 241 -37.50 -52.10 -17.05
CA GLU A 241 -37.81 -52.95 -15.90
C GLU A 241 -39.14 -52.59 -15.26
N ALA A 242 -39.43 -51.30 -15.06
CA ALA A 242 -40.70 -50.86 -14.47
C ALA A 242 -41.90 -51.22 -15.37
N GLU A 243 -41.77 -51.06 -16.68
CA GLU A 243 -42.77 -51.44 -17.68
C GLU A 243 -42.94 -52.97 -17.77
N ALA A 244 -41.84 -53.73 -17.72
CA ALA A 244 -41.88 -55.19 -17.66
C ALA A 244 -42.56 -55.69 -16.37
N ARG A 245 -42.21 -55.13 -15.20
CA ARG A 245 -42.86 -55.45 -13.92
C ARG A 245 -44.34 -55.07 -13.94
N ALA A 246 -44.70 -53.91 -14.48
CA ALA A 246 -46.09 -53.50 -14.64
C ALA A 246 -46.87 -54.47 -15.54
N THR A 247 -46.27 -54.89 -16.67
CA THR A 247 -46.83 -55.89 -17.58
C THR A 247 -47.02 -57.24 -16.89
N THR A 248 -46.04 -57.71 -16.11
CA THR A 248 -46.17 -58.95 -15.32
C THR A 248 -47.26 -58.84 -14.26
N MET A 249 -47.31 -57.76 -13.47
CA MET A 249 -48.37 -57.56 -12.48
C MET A 249 -49.77 -57.53 -13.11
N VAL A 250 -49.92 -56.90 -14.29
CA VAL A 250 -51.17 -56.92 -15.05
C VAL A 250 -51.49 -58.33 -15.57
N SER A 251 -50.49 -59.07 -16.06
CA SER A 251 -50.65 -60.46 -16.52
C SER A 251 -51.06 -61.41 -15.39
N GLU A 252 -50.48 -61.27 -14.20
CA GLU A 252 -50.83 -62.03 -13.00
C GLU A 252 -52.23 -61.65 -12.48
N ALA A 253 -52.60 -60.36 -12.52
CA ALA A 253 -53.95 -59.90 -12.21
C ALA A 253 -55.00 -60.42 -13.20
N ILE A 254 -54.65 -60.57 -14.47
CA ILE A 254 -55.49 -61.20 -15.50
C ILE A 254 -55.63 -62.71 -15.23
N ALA A 255 -54.52 -63.40 -14.93
CA ALA A 255 -54.49 -64.84 -14.68
C ALA A 255 -55.22 -65.25 -13.39
N SER A 256 -55.23 -64.39 -12.36
CA SER A 256 -55.95 -64.62 -11.09
C SER A 256 -57.46 -64.37 -11.16
N GLY A 257 -57.97 -63.87 -12.29
CA GLY A 257 -59.35 -64.09 -12.72
C GLY A 257 -60.33 -62.92 -12.54
N SER A 258 -60.40 -62.04 -13.54
CA SER A 258 -61.70 -61.59 -14.08
C SER A 258 -61.55 -61.04 -15.50
N VAL A 259 -62.40 -61.50 -16.43
CA VAL A 259 -62.41 -61.00 -17.82
C VAL A 259 -62.82 -59.51 -17.89
N GLN A 260 -63.60 -59.06 -16.90
CA GLN A 260 -63.99 -57.67 -16.71
C GLN A 260 -62.80 -56.71 -16.48
N ALA A 261 -61.71 -57.17 -15.86
CA ALA A 261 -60.51 -56.34 -15.66
C ALA A 261 -59.83 -55.96 -16.99
N ILE A 262 -59.82 -56.88 -17.97
CA ILE A 262 -59.27 -56.62 -19.32
C ILE A 262 -60.02 -55.46 -19.99
N ASN A 263 -61.35 -55.50 -19.96
CA ASN A 263 -62.18 -54.45 -20.58
C ASN A 263 -61.98 -53.08 -19.91
N TYR A 264 -61.83 -53.05 -18.58
CA TYR A 264 -61.51 -51.82 -17.85
C TYR A 264 -60.11 -51.29 -18.20
N PHE A 265 -59.11 -52.15 -18.30
CA PHE A 265 -57.73 -51.76 -18.63
C PHE A 265 -57.60 -51.25 -20.07
N VAL A 266 -58.29 -51.89 -21.02
CA VAL A 266 -58.37 -51.44 -22.42
C VAL A 266 -59.09 -50.09 -22.51
N ALA A 267 -60.21 -49.91 -21.80
CA ALA A 267 -60.91 -48.63 -21.75
C ALA A 267 -60.04 -47.51 -21.14
N ASN A 268 -59.31 -47.78 -20.06
CA ASN A 268 -58.44 -46.80 -19.42
C ASN A 268 -57.26 -46.39 -20.33
N ASN A 269 -56.61 -47.37 -21.00
CA ASN A 269 -55.58 -47.09 -21.99
C ASN A 269 -56.11 -46.30 -23.21
N TYR A 270 -57.35 -46.55 -23.63
CA TYR A 270 -58.02 -45.81 -24.70
C TYR A 270 -58.30 -44.35 -24.30
N ILE A 271 -58.72 -44.12 -23.06
CA ILE A 271 -58.93 -42.77 -22.49
C ILE A 271 -57.59 -42.03 -22.32
N GLU A 272 -56.53 -42.69 -21.84
CA GLU A 272 -55.19 -42.10 -21.77
C GLU A 272 -54.64 -41.76 -23.16
N ALA A 273 -54.83 -42.63 -24.15
CA ALA A 273 -54.43 -42.36 -25.53
C ALA A 273 -55.18 -41.14 -26.09
N LEU A 274 -56.49 -41.05 -25.86
CA LEU A 274 -57.30 -39.86 -26.18
C LEU A 274 -56.78 -38.59 -25.48
N GLY A 275 -56.40 -38.68 -24.20
CA GLY A 275 -55.83 -37.55 -23.44
C GLY A 275 -54.48 -37.07 -23.98
N LYS A 276 -53.57 -38.01 -24.29
CA LYS A 276 -52.25 -37.74 -24.89
C LYS A 276 -52.38 -37.18 -26.32
N ILE A 277 -53.38 -37.63 -27.07
CA ILE A 277 -53.73 -37.10 -28.39
C ILE A 277 -54.25 -35.65 -28.25
N ALA A 278 -55.22 -35.40 -27.36
CA ALA A 278 -55.84 -34.10 -27.15
C ALA A 278 -54.91 -33.01 -26.58
N THR A 279 -53.84 -33.40 -25.89
CA THR A 279 -52.82 -32.47 -25.34
C THR A 279 -51.59 -32.29 -26.25
N SER A 280 -51.55 -32.96 -27.40
CA SER A 280 -50.44 -32.84 -28.35
C SER A 280 -50.49 -31.52 -29.15
N PRO A 281 -49.41 -30.72 -29.21
CA PRO A 281 -49.43 -29.37 -29.80
C PRO A 281 -49.66 -29.31 -31.32
N ASN A 282 -49.77 -30.44 -32.01
CA ASN A 282 -49.96 -30.54 -33.46
C ASN A 282 -51.30 -31.18 -33.89
N GLN A 283 -52.25 -31.42 -32.98
CA GLN A 283 -53.49 -32.11 -33.36
C GLN A 283 -54.48 -31.21 -34.13
N LYS A 284 -54.55 -31.37 -35.46
CA LYS A 284 -55.56 -30.72 -36.33
C LYS A 284 -56.67 -31.67 -36.82
N VAL A 285 -56.57 -32.98 -36.53
CA VAL A 285 -57.59 -33.97 -36.91
C VAL A 285 -57.88 -34.85 -35.69
N LEU A 286 -59.14 -34.84 -35.25
CA LEU A 286 -59.68 -35.70 -34.22
C LEU A 286 -60.68 -36.66 -34.89
N MET A 287 -60.29 -37.92 -35.07
CA MET A 287 -61.22 -38.96 -35.54
C MET A 287 -61.99 -39.52 -34.35
N LEU A 288 -63.21 -39.05 -34.16
CA LEU A 288 -64.16 -39.62 -33.20
C LEU A 288 -64.81 -40.87 -33.82
N PRO A 289 -64.89 -42.01 -33.10
CA PRO A 289 -65.67 -43.17 -33.52
C PRO A 289 -67.13 -42.79 -33.80
N VAL A 290 -67.70 -43.34 -34.87
CA VAL A 290 -69.00 -42.92 -35.43
C VAL A 290 -70.18 -43.19 -34.48
N GLU A 291 -70.01 -44.04 -33.49
CA GLU A 291 -71.00 -44.35 -32.45
C GLU A 291 -71.20 -43.20 -31.44
N ALA A 292 -70.21 -42.31 -31.28
CA ALA A 292 -70.34 -41.12 -30.43
C ALA A 292 -70.98 -39.94 -31.20
N ALA A 293 -70.77 -39.86 -32.52
CA ALA A 293 -71.28 -38.78 -33.36
C ALA A 293 -72.82 -38.79 -33.47
N SER A 294 -73.44 -39.97 -33.45
CA SER A 294 -74.90 -40.13 -33.54
C SER A 294 -75.67 -39.61 -32.31
N VAL A 295 -75.06 -39.64 -31.12
CA VAL A 295 -75.65 -39.07 -29.89
C VAL A 295 -75.51 -37.54 -29.85
N ILE A 296 -74.43 -36.99 -30.40
CA ILE A 296 -74.23 -35.53 -30.47
C ILE A 296 -75.12 -34.91 -31.56
N GLY A 297 -75.32 -35.60 -32.70
CA GLY A 297 -76.18 -35.15 -33.78
C GLY A 297 -77.67 -35.02 -33.42
N SER A 298 -78.19 -35.90 -32.56
CA SER A 298 -79.59 -35.86 -32.12
C SER A 298 -79.90 -34.68 -31.19
N ILE A 299 -78.92 -34.27 -30.37
CA ILE A 299 -79.02 -33.06 -29.53
C ILE A 299 -78.90 -31.79 -30.39
N GLY A 300 -78.03 -31.81 -31.41
CA GLY A 300 -77.89 -30.70 -32.38
C GLY A 300 -79.17 -30.39 -33.15
N GLY A 301 -79.84 -31.41 -33.69
CA GLY A 301 -81.09 -31.23 -34.47
C GLY A 301 -82.24 -30.63 -33.66
N ILE A 302 -82.35 -30.94 -32.37
CA ILE A 302 -83.38 -30.35 -31.48
C ILE A 302 -83.05 -28.87 -31.21
N ALA A 303 -81.77 -28.52 -31.07
CA ALA A 303 -81.32 -27.14 -30.89
C ALA A 303 -81.51 -26.27 -32.15
N GLU A 304 -81.42 -26.86 -33.34
CA GLU A 304 -81.64 -26.14 -34.61
C GLU A 304 -83.13 -25.82 -34.83
N ILE A 305 -84.04 -26.77 -34.57
CA ILE A 305 -85.49 -26.53 -34.55
C ILE A 305 -85.86 -25.43 -33.53
N ALA A 306 -85.25 -25.45 -32.34
CA ALA A 306 -85.46 -24.42 -31.33
C ALA A 306 -84.91 -23.04 -31.75
N ARG A 307 -83.81 -22.99 -32.52
CA ARG A 307 -83.23 -21.73 -33.02
C ARG A 307 -84.05 -21.15 -34.18
N GLU A 308 -84.59 -21.99 -35.06
CA GLU A 308 -85.47 -21.57 -36.15
C GLU A 308 -86.83 -21.05 -35.63
N ALA A 309 -87.32 -21.59 -34.51
CA ALA A 309 -88.54 -21.12 -33.84
C ALA A 309 -88.42 -19.75 -33.14
N PHE A 310 -87.21 -19.26 -32.83
CA PHE A 310 -87.01 -18.04 -32.02
C PHE A 310 -86.11 -16.95 -32.64
N GLY A 311 -85.39 -17.23 -33.73
CA GLY A 311 -85.04 -16.23 -34.77
C GLY A 311 -83.88 -15.24 -34.54
N GLY A 312 -83.39 -14.71 -35.68
CA GLY A 312 -83.17 -13.26 -35.86
C GLY A 312 -81.83 -12.61 -35.48
N SER A 313 -81.02 -12.29 -36.50
CA SER A 313 -80.15 -11.09 -36.60
C SER A 313 -78.87 -10.99 -35.74
N GLY A 314 -77.71 -10.83 -36.40
CA GLY A 314 -76.45 -10.36 -35.79
C GLY A 314 -76.34 -8.82 -35.81
N PRO A 315 -75.14 -8.20 -35.91
CA PRO A 315 -73.79 -8.80 -35.96
C PRO A 315 -72.70 -8.01 -35.17
N SER A 316 -71.43 -8.31 -35.49
CA SER A 316 -70.24 -7.42 -35.47
C SER A 316 -69.19 -7.61 -34.37
N VAL A 317 -67.94 -7.62 -34.85
CA VAL A 317 -66.66 -7.77 -34.14
C VAL A 317 -65.91 -6.44 -34.27
N PRO A 318 -65.00 -6.09 -33.34
CA PRO A 318 -63.83 -5.30 -33.71
C PRO A 318 -62.52 -6.00 -33.35
N VAL A 319 -61.70 -6.23 -34.37
CA VAL A 319 -60.28 -6.61 -34.24
C VAL A 319 -59.45 -5.35 -33.91
N ARG A 320 -58.39 -5.49 -33.11
CA ARG A 320 -57.35 -4.45 -32.96
C ARG A 320 -55.99 -4.93 -33.51
N PRO A 321 -55.17 -4.02 -34.08
CA PRO A 321 -54.02 -4.38 -34.92
C PRO A 321 -52.70 -4.51 -34.16
N GLY A 322 -51.72 -5.17 -34.79
CA GLY A 322 -50.36 -5.34 -34.29
C GLY A 322 -49.46 -4.11 -34.37
N ARG A 323 -48.26 -4.21 -33.78
CA ARG A 323 -47.24 -3.14 -33.70
C ARG A 323 -45.99 -3.51 -34.53
N PRO A 324 -45.34 -2.57 -35.25
CA PRO A 324 -44.30 -2.88 -36.24
C PRO A 324 -42.87 -3.00 -35.66
N PRO A 325 -41.90 -3.53 -36.43
CA PRO A 325 -40.51 -3.75 -36.01
C PRO A 325 -39.63 -2.50 -36.09
N SER A 326 -38.46 -2.56 -35.45
CA SER A 326 -37.43 -1.51 -35.43
C SER A 326 -36.29 -1.79 -36.42
N ALA A 327 -36.04 -0.83 -37.31
CA ALA A 327 -34.76 -0.59 -37.98
C ALA A 327 -34.38 0.88 -37.68
N GLY A 328 -33.12 1.31 -37.64
CA GLY A 328 -31.82 0.65 -37.88
C GLY A 328 -30.79 1.73 -38.23
N GLN A 329 -29.52 1.34 -38.48
CA GLN A 329 -28.43 2.21 -39.00
C GLN A 329 -27.93 3.28 -38.00
N SER A 330 -26.68 3.77 -38.07
CA SER A 330 -25.55 3.49 -38.97
C SER A 330 -24.23 3.54 -38.20
#